data_AF-A0A4P6ZVJ0-F1
#
_entry.id   AF-A0A4P6ZVJ0-F1
#
_cell.length_a   1.000
_cell.length_b   1.000
_cell.length_c   1.000
_cell.angle_alpha   90.00
_cell.angle_beta   90.00
_cell.angle_gamma   90.00
#
_symmetry.space_group_name_H-M   'P 1'
#
loop_
_entity.id
_entity.type
_entity.pdbx_description
1 polymer ?
#
loop_
_entity_poly.entity_id
_entity_poly.type
_entity_poly.pdbx_seq_one_letter_code
_entity_poly.pdbx_strand_id
1 'polypeptide(L)'
;MSRTGEKALGIIGIILNAIFLVFVTLAVWGASTADKVELKTYFEQNMEMTDSTMTAEDITMMNDTMDVVIDVIGVVGWILVVTLLISVILSIIGVVKVTKSPKVAGILFIFSGMLSGIILLAPILFYIAAIMCFVRKTPDRREDDPFYNNDNQAMRPL
;
A
#
# COMPACT_ATOMS: atom_id res chain seq x y z
N MET A 1 -4.78 -1.24 29.38
CA MET A 1 -4.51 -2.41 28.49
C MET A 1 -3.77 -1.94 27.25
N SER A 2 -2.60 -2.52 26.91
CA SER A 2 -1.77 -2.02 25.81
C SER A 2 -2.34 -2.37 24.42
N ARG A 3 -2.44 -1.38 23.52
CA ARG A 3 -2.80 -1.54 22.09
C ARG A 3 -1.64 -2.09 21.25
N THR A 4 -0.87 -3.03 21.81
CA THR A 4 0.37 -3.56 21.20
C THR A 4 0.10 -4.35 19.94
N GLY A 5 -0.97 -5.16 19.89
CA GLY A 5 -1.32 -5.97 18.70
C GLY A 5 -1.64 -5.13 17.47
N GLU A 6 -2.44 -4.07 17.63
CA GLU A 6 -2.80 -3.15 16.53
C GLU A 6 -1.56 -2.41 16.00
N LYS A 7 -0.69 -1.96 16.91
CA LYS A 7 0.60 -1.35 16.54
C LYS A 7 1.51 -2.32 15.80
N ALA A 8 1.66 -3.53 16.32
CA ALA A 8 2.53 -4.54 15.72
C ALA A 8 2.07 -4.89 14.30
N LEU A 9 0.77 -5.19 14.10
CA LEU A 9 0.24 -5.44 12.76
C LEU A 9 0.39 -4.25 11.82
N GLY A 10 0.10 -3.03 12.31
CA GLY A 10 0.28 -1.82 11.51
C GLY A 10 1.73 -1.59 11.09
N ILE A 11 2.70 -1.80 11.98
CA ILE A 11 4.14 -1.67 11.69
C ILE A 11 4.60 -2.73 10.68
N ILE A 12 4.19 -4.00 10.86
CA ILE A 12 4.54 -5.07 9.92
C ILE A 12 3.96 -4.77 8.54
N GLY A 13 2.71 -4.32 8.47
CA GLY A 13 2.07 -3.89 7.22
C GLY A 13 2.82 -2.74 6.54
N ILE A 14 3.25 -1.72 7.30
CA ILE A 14 4.06 -0.60 6.79
C ILE A 14 5.36 -1.10 6.20
N ILE A 15 6.10 -1.98 6.91
CA ILE A 15 7.38 -2.49 6.44
C ILE A 15 7.22 -3.24 5.13
N LEU A 16 6.25 -4.15 5.03
CA LEU A 16 5.97 -4.90 3.80
C LEU A 16 5.58 -3.97 2.66
N ASN A 17 4.72 -2.98 2.92
CA ASN A 17 4.30 -2.02 1.91
C ASN A 17 5.46 -1.11 1.45
N ALA A 18 6.33 -0.71 2.37
CA ALA A 18 7.52 0.09 2.05
C ALA A 18 8.55 -0.69 1.22
N ILE A 19 8.77 -1.97 1.54
CA ILE A 19 9.62 -2.85 0.72
C ILE A 19 9.04 -2.95 -0.70
N PHE A 20 7.73 -3.18 -0.81
CA PHE A 20 7.06 -3.26 -2.11
C PHE A 20 7.16 -1.94 -2.89
N LEU A 21 6.95 -0.81 -2.23
CA LEU A 21 7.13 0.52 -2.82
C LEU A 21 8.54 0.68 -3.41
N VAL A 22 9.59 0.26 -2.69
CA VAL A 22 10.96 0.32 -3.21
C VAL A 22 11.12 -0.56 -4.45
N PHE A 23 10.64 -1.81 -4.42
CA PHE A 23 10.71 -2.70 -5.58
C PHE A 23 9.99 -2.15 -6.81
N VAL A 24 8.76 -1.66 -6.64
CA VAL A 24 7.99 -1.04 -7.73
C VAL A 24 8.71 0.19 -8.25
N THR A 25 9.22 1.05 -7.36
CA THR A 25 9.93 2.26 -7.78
C THR A 25 11.17 1.93 -8.60
N LEU A 26 11.95 0.92 -8.19
CA LEU A 26 13.11 0.45 -8.95
C LEU A 26 12.71 -0.14 -10.32
N ALA A 27 11.63 -0.92 -10.37
CA ALA A 27 11.13 -1.48 -11.61
C ALA A 27 10.64 -0.40 -12.60
N VAL A 28 9.84 0.56 -12.11
CA VAL A 28 9.33 1.68 -12.92
C VAL A 28 10.47 2.59 -13.35
N TRP A 29 11.42 2.87 -12.46
CA TRP A 29 12.60 3.67 -12.78
C TRP A 29 13.44 2.99 -13.86
N GLY A 30 13.75 1.70 -13.69
CA GLY A 30 14.49 0.91 -14.69
C GLY A 30 13.79 0.88 -16.05
N ALA A 31 12.46 0.69 -16.08
CA ALA A 31 11.68 0.76 -17.31
C ALA A 31 11.64 2.16 -17.93
N SER A 32 11.67 3.21 -17.11
CA SER A 32 11.66 4.61 -17.59
C SER A 32 13.02 5.07 -18.11
N THR A 33 14.12 4.50 -17.60
CA THR A 33 15.49 4.84 -18.00
C THR A 33 16.08 3.91 -19.04
N ALA A 34 15.45 2.76 -19.30
CA ALA A 34 15.87 1.84 -20.33
C ALA A 34 15.81 2.54 -21.70
N ASP A 35 16.86 2.34 -22.51
CA ASP A 35 16.85 2.86 -23.87
C ASP A 35 15.80 2.09 -24.67
N LYS A 36 14.72 2.80 -25.04
CA LYS A 36 13.63 2.25 -25.83
C LYS A 36 14.14 1.69 -27.15
N VAL A 37 15.20 2.29 -27.71
CA VAL A 37 15.81 1.85 -28.97
C VAL A 37 16.50 0.50 -28.79
N GLU A 38 17.23 0.29 -27.68
CA GLU A 38 17.88 -0.98 -27.39
C GLU A 38 16.85 -2.08 -27.10
N LEU A 39 15.80 -1.76 -26.33
CA LEU A 39 14.70 -2.70 -26.08
C LEU A 39 13.97 -3.10 -27.36
N LYS A 40 13.69 -2.15 -28.25
CA LYS A 40 13.09 -2.42 -29.56
C LYS A 40 13.98 -3.27 -30.44
N THR A 41 15.26 -2.92 -30.56
CA THR A 41 16.24 -3.67 -31.35
C THR A 41 16.34 -5.12 -30.86
N TYR A 42 16.33 -5.32 -29.55
CA TYR A 42 16.32 -6.66 -28.96
C TYR A 42 15.03 -7.41 -29.29
N PHE A 43 13.88 -6.75 -29.22
CA PHE A 43 12.59 -7.36 -29.56
C PHE A 43 12.49 -7.71 -31.05
N GLU A 44 12.93 -6.82 -31.93
CA GLU A 44 13.01 -7.01 -33.39
C GLU A 44 13.90 -8.22 -33.72
N GLN A 45 15.13 -8.28 -33.18
CA GLN A 45 16.01 -9.43 -33.41
C GLN A 45 15.41 -10.76 -32.95
N ASN A 46 14.70 -10.77 -31.81
CA ASN A 46 14.05 -12.00 -31.34
C ASN A 46 12.83 -12.40 -32.19
N MET A 47 12.12 -11.43 -32.76
CA MET A 47 10.99 -11.69 -33.65
C MET A 47 11.42 -12.16 -35.03
N GLU A 48 12.45 -11.55 -35.62
CA GLU A 48 13.03 -12.01 -36.90
C GLU A 48 13.52 -13.46 -36.84
N MET A 49 13.98 -13.91 -35.66
CA MET A 49 14.36 -15.31 -35.44
C MET A 49 13.16 -16.26 -35.30
N THR A 50 11.97 -15.75 -34.97
CA THR A 50 10.79 -16.58 -34.64
C THR A 50 9.77 -16.65 -35.78
N ASP A 51 9.62 -15.59 -36.58
CA ASP A 51 8.71 -15.58 -37.73
C ASP A 51 9.31 -14.79 -38.92
N SER A 52 9.71 -15.53 -39.96
CA SER A 52 10.31 -14.96 -41.18
C SER A 52 9.29 -14.41 -42.18
N THR A 53 7.99 -14.42 -41.84
CA THR A 53 6.91 -13.94 -42.72
C THR A 53 6.43 -12.51 -42.42
N MET A 54 6.96 -11.87 -41.37
CA MET A 54 6.60 -10.48 -41.06
C MET A 54 7.04 -9.52 -42.16
N THR A 55 6.11 -8.69 -42.63
CA THR A 55 6.45 -7.63 -43.59
C THR A 55 7.02 -6.41 -42.87
N ALA A 56 7.75 -5.56 -43.60
CA ALA A 56 8.28 -4.30 -43.04
C ALA A 56 7.17 -3.40 -42.46
N GLU A 57 5.97 -3.46 -43.03
CA GLU A 57 4.80 -2.70 -42.59
C GLU A 57 4.28 -3.19 -41.23
N ASP A 58 4.28 -4.51 -41.01
CA ASP A 58 3.89 -5.14 -39.73
C ASP A 58 4.87 -4.77 -38.60
N ILE A 59 6.17 -4.72 -38.90
CA ILE A 59 7.22 -4.36 -37.93
C ILE A 59 7.06 -2.89 -37.49
N THR A 60 6.76 -1.98 -38.43
CA THR A 60 6.49 -0.58 -38.07
C THR A 60 5.25 -0.41 -37.18
N MET A 61 4.13 -1.08 -37.51
CA MET A 61 2.92 -1.00 -36.68
C MET A 61 3.14 -1.56 -35.26
N MET A 62 3.92 -2.65 -35.17
CA MET A 62 4.27 -3.24 -33.89
C MET A 62 5.15 -2.31 -33.05
N ASN A 63 6.14 -1.66 -33.67
CA ASN A 63 7.00 -0.70 -33.00
C ASN A 63 6.25 0.50 -32.46
N ASP A 64 5.32 1.05 -33.24
CA ASP A 64 4.45 2.16 -32.80
C ASP A 64 3.57 1.71 -31.62
N THR A 65 3.03 0.49 -31.68
CA THR A 65 2.22 -0.07 -30.59
C THR A 65 3.07 -0.26 -29.32
N MET A 66 4.30 -0.75 -29.45
CA MET A 66 5.23 -0.92 -28.34
C MET A 66 5.60 0.41 -27.69
N ASP A 67 5.80 1.47 -28.46
CA ASP A 67 6.05 2.81 -27.90
C ASP A 67 4.90 3.30 -27.03
N VAL A 68 3.67 3.17 -27.54
CA VAL A 68 2.47 3.56 -26.78
C VAL A 68 2.35 2.73 -25.50
N VAL A 69 2.58 1.42 -25.58
CA VAL A 69 2.50 0.53 -24.41
C VAL A 69 3.56 0.89 -23.36
N ILE A 70 4.82 1.11 -23.77
CA ILE A 70 5.91 1.47 -22.87
C ILE A 70 5.61 2.81 -22.19
N ASP A 71 5.11 3.80 -22.92
CA ASP A 71 4.75 5.11 -22.35
C ASP A 71 3.59 4.99 -21.35
N VAL A 72 2.54 4.23 -21.68
CA VAL A 72 1.42 3.99 -20.76
C VAL A 72 1.89 3.28 -19.49
N ILE A 73 2.74 2.25 -19.62
CA ILE A 73 3.31 1.53 -18.47
C ILE A 73 4.16 2.48 -17.62
N GLY A 74 4.97 3.35 -18.23
CA GLY A 74 5.75 4.35 -17.52
C GLY A 74 4.87 5.29 -16.69
N VAL A 75 3.84 5.89 -17.31
CA VAL A 75 2.91 6.81 -16.63
C VAL A 75 2.13 6.11 -15.53
N VAL A 76 1.51 4.95 -15.83
CA VAL A 76 0.73 4.17 -14.86
C VAL A 76 1.62 3.70 -13.71
N GLY A 77 2.86 3.29 -14.01
CA GLY A 77 3.85 2.90 -13.02
C GLY A 77 4.13 4.02 -12.02
N TRP A 78 4.37 5.24 -12.49
CA TRP A 78 4.58 6.40 -11.61
C TRP A 78 3.34 6.78 -10.80
N ILE A 79 2.14 6.70 -11.38
CA ILE A 79 0.88 6.89 -10.66
C ILE A 79 0.76 5.87 -9.52
N LEU A 80 1.13 4.60 -9.79
CA LEU A 80 1.11 3.53 -8.79
C LEU A 80 2.12 3.80 -7.67
N VAL A 81 3.34 4.25 -8.00
CA VAL A 81 4.36 4.65 -7.00
C VAL A 81 3.85 5.76 -6.08
N VAL A 82 3.26 6.82 -6.64
CA VAL A 82 2.70 7.93 -5.85
C VAL A 82 1.54 7.45 -4.97
N THR A 83 0.68 6.59 -5.50
CA THR A 83 -0.46 6.01 -4.77
C THR A 83 0.01 5.16 -3.58
N LEU A 84 1.02 4.31 -3.80
CA LEU A 84 1.64 3.51 -2.74
C LEU A 84 2.34 4.39 -1.69
N LEU A 85 3.00 5.46 -2.11
CA LEU A 85 3.64 6.41 -1.19
C LEU A 85 2.61 7.06 -0.27
N ILE A 86 1.46 7.49 -0.81
CA ILE A 86 0.35 8.02 -0.02
C ILE A 86 -0.17 6.96 0.96
N SER A 87 -0.31 5.71 0.52
CA SER A 87 -0.71 4.60 1.39
C SER A 87 0.24 4.42 2.58
N VAL A 88 1.56 4.49 2.36
CA VAL A 88 2.56 4.38 3.44
C VAL A 88 2.42 5.53 4.43
N ILE A 89 2.22 6.77 3.95
CA ILE A 89 2.02 7.93 4.82
C ILE A 89 0.76 7.76 5.68
N LEU A 90 -0.36 7.33 5.08
CA LEU A 90 -1.61 7.09 5.80
C LEU A 90 -1.46 6.02 6.88
N SER A 91 -0.78 4.93 6.59
CA SER A 91 -0.55 3.85 7.56
C SER A 91 0.34 4.30 8.72
N ILE A 92 1.38 5.12 8.47
CA ILE A 92 2.20 5.71 9.54
C ILE A 92 1.34 6.57 10.47
N ILE A 93 0.50 7.46 9.91
CA ILE A 93 -0.42 8.30 10.70
C ILE A 93 -1.41 7.42 11.49
N GLY A 94 -1.89 6.33 10.89
CA GLY A 94 -2.73 5.33 11.54
C GLY A 94 -2.07 4.73 12.78
N VAL A 95 -0.83 4.23 12.66
CA VAL A 95 -0.06 3.65 13.77
C VAL A 95 0.14 4.66 14.90
N VAL A 96 0.44 5.92 14.59
CA VAL A 96 0.63 6.96 15.61
C VAL A 96 -0.69 7.27 16.33
N LYS A 97 -1.81 7.30 15.60
CA LYS A 97 -3.13 7.62 16.16
C LYS A 97 -3.82 6.46 16.87
N VAL A 98 -3.33 5.23 16.74
CA VAL A 98 -4.00 4.04 17.29
C VAL A 98 -4.20 4.09 18.82
N THR A 99 -3.32 4.78 19.56
CA THR A 99 -3.45 4.93 21.02
C THR A 99 -4.41 6.01 21.44
N LYS A 100 -4.43 7.14 20.73
CA LYS A 100 -5.25 8.31 21.09
C LYS A 100 -6.66 8.23 20.52
N SER A 101 -6.79 7.73 19.29
CA SER A 101 -8.03 7.70 18.52
C SER A 101 -8.09 6.45 17.65
N PRO A 102 -8.34 5.27 18.24
CA PRO A 102 -8.30 3.98 17.55
C PRO A 102 -9.30 3.90 16.39
N LYS A 103 -10.51 4.47 16.55
CA LYS A 103 -11.51 4.51 15.47
C LYS A 103 -11.00 5.24 14.21
N VAL A 104 -10.30 6.36 14.41
CA VAL A 104 -9.70 7.13 13.30
C VAL A 104 -8.54 6.36 12.68
N ALA A 105 -7.71 5.71 13.50
CA ALA A 105 -6.63 4.85 13.00
C ALA A 105 -7.16 3.69 12.14
N GLY A 106 -8.26 3.06 12.54
CA GLY A 106 -8.90 1.99 11.76
C GLY A 106 -9.34 2.46 10.38
N ILE A 107 -9.96 3.63 10.29
CA ILE A 107 -10.35 4.24 9.00
C ILE A 107 -9.12 4.49 8.12
N LEU A 108 -8.04 5.04 8.69
CA LEU A 108 -6.79 5.29 7.97
C LEU A 108 -6.16 3.99 7.45
N PHE A 109 -6.22 2.90 8.22
CA PHE A 109 -5.73 1.60 7.78
C PHE A 109 -6.58 1.00 6.65
N ILE A 110 -7.91 1.22 6.64
CA ILE A 110 -8.75 0.80 5.50
C ILE A 110 -8.31 1.54 4.23
N PHE A 111 -8.17 2.87 4.29
CA PHE A 111 -7.74 3.63 3.12
C PHE A 111 -6.33 3.24 2.67
N SER A 112 -5.41 3.03 3.60
CA SER A 112 -4.06 2.54 3.29
C SER A 112 -4.10 1.17 2.60
N GLY A 113 -4.86 0.20 3.13
CA GLY A 113 -5.04 -1.11 2.50
C GLY A 113 -5.65 -1.02 1.11
N MET A 114 -6.65 -0.17 0.92
CA MET A 114 -7.30 0.03 -0.39
C MET A 114 -6.32 0.59 -1.43
N LEU A 115 -5.53 1.60 -1.04
CA LEU A 115 -4.52 2.23 -1.91
C LEU A 115 -3.31 1.32 -2.17
N SER A 116 -2.99 0.42 -1.23
CA SER A 116 -1.91 -0.55 -1.37
C SER A 116 -2.18 -1.62 -2.44
N GLY A 117 -3.43 -1.78 -2.87
CA GLY A 117 -3.84 -2.78 -3.85
C GLY A 117 -4.09 -4.16 -3.23
N ILE A 118 -5.11 -4.88 -3.71
CA ILE A 118 -5.66 -6.10 -3.07
C ILE A 118 -4.72 -7.32 -3.17
N ILE A 119 -3.81 -7.34 -4.14
CA ILE A 119 -2.98 -8.51 -4.46
C ILE A 119 -1.84 -8.71 -3.44
N LEU A 120 -1.52 -7.68 -2.64
CA LEU A 120 -0.39 -7.72 -1.71
C LEU A 120 -0.76 -8.34 -0.37
N LEU A 121 0.26 -8.80 0.38
CA LEU A 121 0.06 -9.27 1.75
C LEU A 121 -0.20 -8.11 2.74
N ALA A 122 0.46 -6.96 2.52
CA ALA A 122 0.32 -5.75 3.33
C ALA A 122 -1.13 -5.24 3.56
N PRO A 123 -2.01 -5.12 2.55
CA PRO A 123 -3.40 -4.67 2.75
C PRO A 123 -4.19 -5.59 3.68
N ILE A 124 -3.94 -6.89 3.67
CA ILE A 124 -4.61 -7.85 4.56
C ILE A 124 -4.24 -7.52 6.02
N LEU A 125 -2.97 -7.23 6.28
CA LEU A 125 -2.53 -6.81 7.62
C LEU A 125 -3.17 -5.48 8.03
N PHE A 126 -3.29 -4.52 7.11
CA PHE A 126 -3.97 -3.26 7.39
C PHE A 126 -5.47 -3.45 7.68
N TYR A 127 -6.17 -4.34 6.97
CA TYR A 127 -7.57 -4.64 7.25
C TYR A 127 -7.75 -5.34 8.60
N ILE A 128 -6.88 -6.28 8.96
CA ILE A 128 -6.93 -6.91 10.29
C ILE A 128 -6.67 -5.86 11.39
N ALA A 129 -5.67 -4.99 11.21
CA ALA A 129 -5.41 -3.89 12.13
C ALA A 129 -6.61 -2.94 12.25
N ALA A 130 -7.29 -2.64 11.14
CA ALA A 130 -8.49 -1.81 11.14
C ALA A 130 -9.65 -2.46 11.91
N ILE A 131 -9.91 -3.75 11.69
CA ILE A 131 -10.95 -4.49 12.42
C ILE A 131 -10.63 -4.48 13.92
N MET A 132 -9.38 -4.73 14.32
CA MET A 132 -8.97 -4.67 15.72
C MET A 132 -9.16 -3.27 16.33
N CYS A 133 -8.94 -2.20 15.55
CA CYS A 133 -9.20 -0.83 15.97
C CYS A 133 -10.69 -0.57 16.26
N PHE A 134 -11.61 -1.19 15.50
CA PHE A 134 -13.05 -1.03 15.68
C PHE A 134 -13.65 -1.93 16.75
N VAL A 135 -13.22 -3.20 16.81
CA VAL A 135 -13.79 -4.21 17.70
C VAL A 135 -13.34 -4.01 19.14
N ARG A 136 -12.11 -3.53 19.36
CA ARG A 136 -11.56 -3.41 20.71
C ARG A 136 -12.12 -2.19 21.42
N LYS A 137 -12.90 -2.43 22.49
CA LYS A 137 -13.38 -1.38 23.40
C LYS A 137 -12.21 -0.49 23.79
N THR A 138 -12.40 0.81 23.57
CA THR A 138 -11.45 1.79 24.08
C THR A 138 -11.67 1.83 25.58
N PRO A 139 -10.62 1.67 26.42
CA PRO A 139 -10.78 1.92 27.84
C PRO A 139 -11.34 3.34 27.95
N ASP A 140 -12.51 3.45 28.57
CA ASP A 140 -13.16 4.74 28.69
C ASP A 140 -12.23 5.59 29.54
N ARG A 141 -11.85 6.77 29.05
CA ARG A 141 -10.91 7.65 29.77
C ARG A 141 -11.43 8.04 31.17
N ARG A 142 -12.71 7.77 31.44
CA ARG A 142 -13.40 7.95 32.73
C ARG A 142 -13.11 6.85 33.75
N GLU A 143 -12.70 5.65 33.35
CA GLU A 143 -12.42 4.54 34.29
C GLU A 143 -11.08 4.72 35.02
N ASP A 144 -10.16 5.50 34.45
CA ASP A 144 -8.84 5.81 35.05
C ASP A 144 -8.84 7.12 35.88
N ASP A 145 -9.99 7.78 36.04
CA ASP A 145 -10.12 9.00 36.85
C ASP A 145 -10.41 8.63 38.31
N PRO A 146 -9.52 8.93 39.29
CA PRO A 146 -9.71 8.54 40.69
C PRO A 146 -10.98 9.11 41.32
N PHE A 147 -11.54 10.19 40.77
CA PHE A 147 -12.81 10.76 41.22
C PHE A 147 -14.03 9.93 40.80
N TYR A 148 -14.01 9.31 39.61
CA TYR A 148 -15.14 8.51 39.10
C TYR A 148 -15.27 7.15 39.81
N ASN A 149 -14.17 6.59 40.30
CA ASN A 149 -14.19 5.33 41.06
C ASN A 149 -14.69 5.51 42.50
N ASN A 150 -14.50 6.69 43.10
CA ASN A 150 -14.86 6.95 44.49
C ASN A 150 -16.39 7.09 44.65
N ASP A 151 -17.05 7.75 43.70
CA ASP A 151 -18.52 7.93 43.70
C ASP A 151 -19.27 6.58 43.58
N ASN A 152 -18.70 5.62 42.83
CA ASN A 152 -19.26 4.29 42.67
C ASN A 152 -19.02 3.38 43.89
N GLN A 153 -17.97 3.63 44.68
CA GLN A 153 -17.71 2.91 45.92
C GLN A 153 -18.61 3.40 47.07
N ALA A 154 -18.96 4.70 47.08
CA ALA A 154 -19.83 5.30 48.08
C ALA A 154 -21.31 4.84 47.99
N MET A 155 -21.75 4.30 46.85
CA MET A 155 -23.14 3.84 46.64
C MET A 155 -23.34 2.33 46.77
N ARG A 156 -22.33 1.56 47.21
CA ARG A 156 -22.49 0.12 47.46
C ARG A 156 -23.19 -0.09 48.82
N PRO A 157 -24.43 -0.62 48.86
CA PRO A 157 -25.04 -0.99 50.13
C PRO A 157 -24.26 -2.15 50.78
N LEU A 158 -24.04 -2.03 52.08
CA LEU A 158 -23.32 -2.98 52.95
C LEU A 158 -23.99 -4.36 53.00
#